data_AF-A0A2A9CIQ6-F1
#
_entry.id   AF-A0A2A9CIQ6-F1
#
_cell.length_a   1.000
_cell.length_b   1.000
_cell.length_c   1.000
_cell.angle_alpha   90.00
_cell.angle_beta   90.00
_cell.angle_gamma   90.00
#
_symmetry.space_group_name_H-M   'P 1'
#
loop_
_entity.id
_entity.type
_entity.pdbx_description
1 polymer ?
#
loop_
_entity_poly.entity_id
_entity_poly.type
_entity_poly.pdbx_seq_one_letter_code
_entity_poly.pdbx_strand_id
1 'polypeptide(L)'
;MESVPKIRELSIDEDINERSFISILDNIYKREVIIFIIIPEWEDDLLDELSDDLVIVNKITFPLTLCFPRSYGYVGYIKSNSKRYIYELYKRSDTLDHLLLSEIDLTDKLSEITKKNIDDFFRFFELNKIPHITIGPDAQWLNIIEY
;
A
#
# COMPACT_ATOMS: atom_id res chain seq x y z
N MET A 1 -22.60 18.93 5.00
CA MET A 1 -22.80 17.69 4.24
C MET A 1 -21.47 16.98 4.19
N GLU A 2 -21.32 15.90 4.95
CA GLU A 2 -20.17 15.02 4.82
C GLU A 2 -20.23 14.39 3.43
N SER A 3 -19.29 14.70 2.53
CA SER A 3 -19.15 13.92 1.29
C SER A 3 -18.85 12.48 1.67
N VAL A 4 -19.76 11.58 1.31
CA VAL A 4 -19.58 10.13 1.44
C VAL A 4 -18.49 9.73 0.45
N PRO A 5 -17.48 8.93 0.85
CA PRO A 5 -16.47 8.43 -0.08
C PRO A 5 -17.15 7.71 -1.24
N LYS A 6 -16.70 7.99 -2.46
CA LYS A 6 -17.01 7.16 -3.62
C LYS A 6 -16.00 6.02 -3.63
N ILE A 7 -16.45 4.87 -3.17
CA ILE A 7 -15.67 3.64 -3.24
C ILE A 7 -16.03 2.95 -4.55
N ARG A 8 -15.04 2.73 -5.39
CA ARG A 8 -15.16 1.95 -6.62
C ARG A 8 -14.24 0.74 -6.52
N GLU A 9 -14.85 -0.44 -6.55
CA GLU A 9 -14.13 -1.70 -6.64
C GLU A 9 -13.87 -2.01 -8.12
N LEU A 10 -12.62 -2.27 -8.47
CA LEU A 10 -12.23 -2.72 -9.79
C LEU A 10 -11.73 -4.16 -9.70
N SER A 11 -12.45 -5.07 -10.36
CA SER A 11 -12.02 -6.47 -10.51
C SER A 11 -10.77 -6.53 -11.38
N ILE A 12 -9.78 -7.26 -10.90
CA ILE A 12 -8.55 -7.56 -11.62
C ILE A 12 -8.63 -9.00 -12.14
N ASP A 13 -8.23 -9.18 -13.39
CA ASP A 13 -8.11 -10.50 -14.01
C ASP A 13 -6.96 -11.28 -13.34
N GLU A 14 -7.19 -12.55 -13.00
CA GLU A 14 -6.19 -13.42 -12.36
C GLU A 14 -4.92 -13.55 -13.22
N ASP A 15 -5.05 -13.48 -14.54
CA ASP A 15 -3.95 -13.59 -15.50
C ASP A 15 -3.43 -12.21 -15.96
N ILE A 16 -3.71 -11.13 -15.21
CA ILE A 16 -3.26 -9.79 -15.59
C ILE A 16 -1.73 -9.72 -15.64
N ASN A 17 -1.20 -9.24 -16.76
CA ASN A 17 0.22 -8.93 -16.88
C ASN A 17 0.55 -7.54 -16.33
N GLU A 18 1.83 -7.32 -16.00
CA GLU A 18 2.35 -6.05 -15.46
C GLU A 18 1.90 -4.85 -16.29
N ARG A 19 2.06 -4.89 -17.62
CA ARG A 19 1.75 -3.74 -18.49
C ARG A 19 0.27 -3.37 -18.44
N SER A 20 -0.62 -4.36 -18.47
CA SER A 20 -2.06 -4.16 -18.34
C SER A 20 -2.41 -3.58 -16.98
N PHE A 21 -1.79 -4.10 -15.91
CA PHE A 21 -2.01 -3.63 -14.55
C PHE A 21 -1.54 -2.18 -14.35
N ILE A 22 -0.34 -1.83 -14.82
CA ILE A 22 0.16 -0.45 -14.78
C ILE A 22 -0.73 0.47 -15.60
N SER A 23 -1.23 0.03 -16.76
CA SER A 23 -2.16 0.84 -17.57
C SER A 23 -3.47 1.13 -16.84
N ILE A 24 -3.97 0.23 -15.98
CA ILE A 24 -5.13 0.49 -15.13
C ILE A 24 -4.79 1.63 -14.16
N LEU A 25 -3.64 1.55 -13.49
CA LEU A 25 -3.19 2.56 -12.54
C LEU A 25 -2.88 3.91 -13.20
N ASP A 26 -2.42 3.94 -14.45
CA ASP A 26 -2.22 5.17 -15.24
C ASP A 26 -3.52 5.89 -15.57
N ASN A 27 -4.62 5.14 -15.72
CA ASN A 27 -5.94 5.74 -15.91
C ASN A 27 -6.48 6.40 -14.64
N ILE A 28 -6.04 5.92 -13.46
CA ILE A 28 -6.49 6.41 -12.16
C ILE A 28 -5.57 7.54 -11.67
N TYR A 29 -4.27 7.26 -11.57
CA TYR A 29 -3.25 8.19 -11.12
C TYR A 29 -2.47 8.76 -12.29
N LYS A 30 -2.46 10.09 -12.40
CA LYS A 30 -1.82 10.82 -13.50
C LYS A 30 -0.47 11.41 -13.11
N ARG A 31 -0.10 11.31 -11.83
CA ARG A 31 1.12 11.88 -11.24
C ARG A 31 1.97 10.79 -10.58
N GLU A 32 3.04 11.24 -9.94
CA GLU A 32 3.84 10.42 -9.04
C GLU A 32 2.94 9.76 -7.99
N VAL A 33 3.11 8.45 -7.80
CA VAL A 33 2.38 7.68 -6.80
C VAL A 33 3.34 7.33 -5.68
N ILE A 34 2.88 7.57 -4.45
CA ILE A 34 3.57 7.18 -3.25
C ILE A 34 2.95 5.89 -2.77
N ILE A 35 3.80 4.89 -2.62
CA ILE A 35 3.44 3.58 -2.10
C ILE A 35 3.76 3.62 -0.60
N PHE A 36 2.74 3.47 0.22
CA PHE A 36 2.85 3.31 1.66
C PHE A 36 2.73 1.82 1.97
N ILE A 37 3.74 1.27 2.65
CA ILE A 37 3.82 -0.17 2.85
C ILE A 37 4.39 -0.52 4.22
N ILE A 38 3.91 -1.64 4.75
CA ILE A 38 4.53 -2.32 5.89
C ILE A 38 4.96 -3.71 5.43
N ILE A 39 6.26 -3.93 5.38
CA ILE A 39 6.85 -5.17 4.87
C ILE A 39 7.27 -6.05 6.05
N PRO A 40 6.78 -7.29 6.15
CA PRO A 40 7.23 -8.24 7.16
C PRO A 40 8.75 -8.50 7.10
N GLU A 41 9.39 -8.78 8.23
CA GLU A 41 10.84 -9.06 8.25
C GLU A 41 11.26 -10.26 7.40
N TRP A 42 10.36 -11.22 7.17
CA TRP A 42 10.65 -12.47 6.48
C TRP A 42 10.45 -12.38 4.97
N GLU A 43 9.94 -11.25 4.47
CA GLU A 43 9.89 -10.90 3.06
C GLU A 43 11.27 -10.35 2.60
N ASP A 44 12.35 -11.08 2.92
CA ASP A 44 13.73 -10.67 2.66
C ASP A 44 13.96 -10.43 1.16
N ASP A 45 13.43 -11.29 0.30
CA ASP A 45 13.54 -11.16 -1.16
C ASP A 45 12.90 -9.85 -1.67
N LEU A 46 11.75 -9.46 -1.10
CA LEU A 46 11.08 -8.20 -1.45
C LEU A 46 11.85 -7.00 -0.90
N LEU A 47 12.39 -7.09 0.32
CA LEU A 47 13.21 -6.03 0.90
C LEU A 47 14.47 -5.78 0.07
N ASP A 48 15.12 -6.83 -0.41
CA ASP A 48 16.28 -6.74 -1.29
C ASP A 48 15.89 -6.13 -2.65
N GLU A 49 14.78 -6.56 -3.24
CA GLU A 49 14.26 -6.03 -4.51
C GLU A 49 13.93 -4.53 -4.45
N LEU A 50 13.44 -4.06 -3.30
CA LEU A 50 13.04 -2.67 -3.09
C LEU A 50 14.15 -1.80 -2.50
N SER A 51 15.30 -2.37 -2.13
CA SER A 51 16.31 -1.72 -1.28
C SER A 51 16.83 -0.37 -1.78
N ASP A 52 16.92 -0.17 -3.10
CA ASP A 52 17.40 1.08 -3.71
C ASP A 52 16.38 2.23 -3.60
N ASP A 53 15.08 1.92 -3.54
CA ASP A 53 13.99 2.90 -3.63
C ASP A 53 13.10 2.96 -2.36
N LEU A 54 13.18 1.94 -1.51
CA LEU A 54 12.41 1.86 -0.26
C LEU A 54 13.05 2.72 0.83
N VAL A 55 12.29 3.71 1.30
CA VAL A 55 12.66 4.48 2.49
C VAL A 55 11.99 3.89 3.71
N ILE A 56 12.77 3.20 4.54
CA ILE A 56 12.32 2.70 5.83
C ILE A 56 12.38 3.82 6.86
N VAL A 57 11.24 4.10 7.50
CA VAL A 57 11.09 5.20 8.48
C VAL A 57 10.84 4.70 9.89
N ASN A 58 10.30 3.49 10.05
CA ASN A 58 10.08 2.91 11.35
C ASN A 58 10.11 1.37 11.30
N LYS A 59 10.28 0.75 12.47
CA LYS A 59 10.22 -0.69 12.68
C LYS A 59 9.29 -0.98 13.85
N ILE A 60 8.24 -1.75 13.59
CA ILE A 60 7.19 -2.02 14.57
C ILE A 60 7.07 -3.52 14.87
N THR A 61 6.98 -3.86 16.15
CA THR A 61 6.82 -5.26 16.59
C THR A 61 5.34 -5.56 16.76
N PHE A 62 4.71 -6.28 15.83
CA PHE A 62 3.30 -6.64 15.99
C PHE A 62 2.98 -7.96 15.28
N PRO A 63 1.95 -8.70 15.75
CA PRO A 63 1.49 -9.86 15.02
C PRO A 63 0.84 -9.34 13.73
N LEU A 64 1.49 -9.51 12.59
CA LEU A 64 0.78 -9.54 11.31
C LEU A 64 -0.35 -10.54 11.50
N THR A 65 -1.57 -10.08 11.43
CA THR A 65 -2.77 -10.86 11.79
C THR A 65 -2.88 -12.12 10.93
N LEU A 66 -2.23 -12.12 9.76
CA LEU A 66 -2.21 -13.20 8.78
C LEU A 66 -0.94 -14.07 8.80
N CYS A 67 0.13 -13.70 9.50
CA CYS A 67 1.42 -14.40 9.39
C CYS A 67 2.02 -14.79 10.75
N PHE A 68 2.30 -16.08 10.92
CA PHE A 68 3.02 -16.64 12.06
C PHE A 68 4.44 -17.06 11.62
N PRO A 69 5.51 -16.76 12.38
CA PRO A 69 5.54 -16.26 13.75
C PRO A 69 5.40 -14.73 13.90
N ARG A 70 5.04 -14.29 15.12
CA ARG A 70 4.85 -12.88 15.50
C ARG A 70 6.19 -12.13 15.51
N SER A 71 6.61 -11.63 14.35
CA SER A 71 7.86 -10.91 14.14
C SER A 71 7.67 -9.37 14.13
N TYR A 72 8.55 -8.61 13.49
CA TYR A 72 8.38 -7.19 13.22
C TYR A 72 8.11 -6.90 11.74
N GLY A 73 7.59 -5.71 11.45
CA GLY A 73 7.46 -5.16 10.10
C GLY A 73 8.20 -3.85 9.96
N TYR A 74 8.73 -3.60 8.76
CA TYR A 74 9.33 -2.34 8.36
C TYR A 74 8.26 -1.44 7.78
N VAL A 75 8.06 -0.28 8.40
CA VAL A 75 7.19 0.78 7.89
C VAL A 75 8.03 1.63 6.95
N GLY A 76 7.57 1.77 5.71
CA GLY A 76 8.29 2.54 4.72
C GLY A 76 7.39 3.09 3.63
N TYR A 77 8.04 3.78 2.70
CA TYR A 77 7.41 4.27 1.51
C TYR A 77 8.33 4.22 0.30
N ILE A 78 7.73 4.21 -0.88
CA ILE A 78 8.43 4.36 -2.16
C ILE A 78 7.77 5.51 -2.93
N LYS A 79 8.57 6.46 -3.38
CA LYS A 79 8.12 7.49 -4.34
C LYS A 79 8.33 6.94 -5.74
N SER A 80 7.27 6.42 -6.35
CA SER A 80 7.38 5.73 -7.64
C SER A 80 6.80 6.58 -8.76
N ASN A 81 7.68 7.17 -9.56
CA ASN A 81 7.31 7.80 -10.83
C ASN A 81 7.00 6.78 -11.93
N SER A 82 7.58 5.59 -11.85
CA SER A 82 7.43 4.54 -12.87
C SER A 82 6.36 3.51 -12.53
N LYS A 83 5.81 3.54 -11.31
CA LYS A 83 4.86 2.54 -10.79
C LYS A 83 5.37 1.10 -10.84
N ARG A 84 6.67 0.91 -11.10
CA ARG A 84 7.34 -0.37 -11.36
C ARG A 84 7.08 -1.41 -10.26
N TYR A 85 7.09 -0.97 -9.01
CA TYR A 85 6.94 -1.86 -7.87
C TYR A 85 5.49 -2.24 -7.57
N ILE A 86 4.50 -1.51 -8.11
CA ILE A 86 3.11 -1.72 -7.72
C ILE A 86 2.62 -3.10 -8.17
N TYR A 87 3.05 -3.59 -9.32
CA TYR A 87 2.69 -4.94 -9.78
C TYR A 87 3.36 -6.05 -8.95
N GLU A 88 4.63 -5.88 -8.57
CA GLU A 88 5.33 -6.84 -7.71
C GLU A 88 4.73 -6.93 -6.31
N LEU A 89 4.30 -5.79 -5.77
CA LEU A 89 3.60 -5.69 -4.50
C LEU A 89 2.18 -6.24 -4.58
N TYR A 90 1.50 -6.04 -5.71
CA TYR A 90 0.19 -6.62 -5.99
C TYR A 90 0.24 -8.16 -5.93
N LYS A 91 1.24 -8.79 -6.57
CA LYS A 91 1.41 -10.26 -6.55
C LYS A 91 1.68 -10.84 -5.17
N ARG A 92 2.14 -10.01 -4.22
CA ARG A 92 2.45 -10.39 -2.83
C ARG A 92 1.44 -9.79 -1.84
N SER A 93 0.28 -9.35 -2.32
CA SER A 93 -0.71 -8.69 -1.46
C SER A 93 -1.34 -9.63 -0.41
N ASP A 94 -1.24 -10.94 -0.62
CA ASP A 94 -1.61 -11.99 0.34
C ASP A 94 -0.66 -12.07 1.55
N THR A 95 0.58 -11.60 1.39
CA THR A 95 1.59 -11.54 2.46
C THR A 95 1.79 -10.13 3.04
N LEU A 96 1.20 -9.12 2.40
CA LEU A 96 1.31 -7.71 2.76
C LEU A 96 -0.02 -7.18 3.30
N ASP A 97 -0.21 -7.24 4.62
CA ASP A 97 -1.42 -6.76 5.32
C ASP A 97 -1.74 -5.27 5.08
N HIS A 98 -0.76 -4.49 4.63
CA HIS A 98 -0.76 -3.03 4.73
C HIS A 98 -0.07 -2.38 3.53
N LEU A 99 -0.77 -2.35 2.40
CA LEU A 99 -0.35 -1.69 1.16
C LEU A 99 -1.37 -0.64 0.72
N LEU A 100 -0.91 0.60 0.55
CA LEU A 100 -1.74 1.72 0.13
C LEU A 100 -1.01 2.60 -0.89
N LEU A 101 -1.74 3.07 -1.89
CA LEU A 101 -1.22 3.95 -2.95
C LEU A 101 -1.92 5.30 -2.88
N SER A 102 -1.19 6.41 -2.94
CA SER A 102 -1.77 7.75 -3.03
C SER A 102 -0.86 8.72 -3.78
N GLU A 103 -1.43 9.75 -4.41
CA GLU A 103 -0.67 10.89 -4.97
C GLU A 103 -0.32 11.94 -3.89
N ILE A 104 -0.86 11.82 -2.67
CA ILE A 104 -0.63 12.78 -1.59
C ILE A 104 0.54 12.33 -0.72
N ASP A 105 1.54 13.21 -0.58
CA ASP A 105 2.69 12.98 0.28
C ASP A 105 2.34 13.16 1.75
N LEU A 106 2.36 12.04 2.48
CA LEU A 106 2.18 11.96 3.93
C LEU A 106 3.35 11.22 4.60
N THR A 107 4.51 11.17 3.94
CA THR A 107 5.66 10.40 4.39
C THR A 107 6.15 10.83 5.77
N ASP A 108 6.06 12.11 6.11
CA ASP A 108 6.41 12.65 7.43
C ASP A 108 5.61 12.02 8.58
N LYS A 109 4.35 11.63 8.34
CA LYS A 109 3.45 11.04 9.34
C LYS A 109 3.75 9.57 9.64
N LEU A 110 4.46 8.87 8.75
CA LEU A 110 4.77 7.44 8.93
C LEU A 110 5.65 7.16 10.14
N SER A 111 6.52 8.12 10.51
CA SER A 111 7.42 7.98 11.67
C SER A 111 6.67 7.91 13.00
N GLU A 112 5.43 8.42 13.05
CA GLU A 112 4.56 8.42 14.23
C GLU A 112 3.75 7.12 14.37
N ILE A 113 3.83 6.21 13.40
CA ILE A 113 3.14 4.93 13.43
C ILE A 113 3.77 4.04 14.49
N THR A 114 2.92 3.43 15.29
CA THR A 114 3.24 2.45 16.32
C THR A 114 2.27 1.28 16.19
N LYS A 115 2.53 0.21 16.94
CA LYS A 115 1.61 -0.92 17.06
C LYS A 115 0.18 -0.52 17.43
N LYS A 116 -0.02 0.56 18.17
CA LYS A 116 -1.33 0.92 18.72
C LYS A 116 -2.21 1.75 17.78
N ASN A 117 -1.62 2.40 16.79
CA ASN A 117 -2.28 3.39 15.92
C ASN A 117 -2.06 3.09 14.43
N ILE A 118 -1.61 1.88 14.08
CA ILE A 118 -1.45 1.44 12.69
C ILE A 118 -2.78 1.48 11.93
N ASP A 119 -3.85 0.95 12.53
CA ASP A 119 -5.20 1.03 11.97
C ASP A 119 -5.66 2.48 11.82
N ASP A 120 -5.24 3.35 12.76
CA ASP A 120 -5.54 4.78 12.70
C ASP A 120 -4.82 5.49 11.55
N PHE A 121 -3.67 4.99 11.09
CA PHE A 121 -2.99 5.54 9.90
C PHE A 121 -3.78 5.25 8.63
N PHE A 122 -4.27 4.02 8.44
CA PHE A 122 -5.12 3.73 7.29
C PHE A 122 -6.44 4.51 7.36
N ARG A 123 -7.04 4.59 8.55
CA ARG A 123 -8.20 5.47 8.80
C ARG A 123 -7.87 6.94 8.63
N PHE A 124 -6.63 7.38 8.77
CA PHE A 124 -6.24 8.77 8.57
C PHE A 124 -6.53 9.22 7.14
N PHE A 125 -6.30 8.36 6.15
CA PHE A 125 -6.66 8.65 4.76
C PHE A 125 -8.16 8.88 4.64
N GLU A 126 -8.97 8.02 5.25
CA GLU A 126 -10.43 8.13 5.20
C GLU A 126 -10.96 9.38 5.92
N LEU A 127 -10.48 9.63 7.14
CA LEU A 127 -10.90 10.74 7.99
C LEU A 127 -10.55 12.10 7.38
N ASN A 128 -9.42 12.18 6.68
CA ASN A 128 -8.96 13.40 6.02
C ASN A 128 -9.37 13.49 4.56
N LYS A 129 -10.19 12.54 4.07
CA LYS A 129 -10.70 12.52 2.70
C LYS A 129 -9.60 12.54 1.65
N ILE A 130 -8.56 11.76 1.90
CA ILE A 130 -7.39 11.67 1.04
C ILE A 130 -7.65 10.55 0.04
N PRO A 131 -7.65 10.82 -1.28
CA PRO A 131 -7.81 9.78 -2.27
C PRO A 131 -6.68 8.76 -2.19
N HIS A 132 -7.06 7.48 -2.20
CA HIS A 132 -6.11 6.39 -2.10
C HIS A 132 -6.66 5.12 -2.75
N ILE A 133 -5.76 4.18 -3.04
CA ILE A 133 -6.08 2.83 -3.50
C ILE A 133 -5.53 1.84 -2.49
N THR A 134 -6.34 0.85 -2.14
CA THR A 134 -5.88 -0.36 -1.44
C THR A 134 -6.10 -1.58 -2.32
N ILE A 135 -5.33 -2.63 -2.06
CA ILE A 135 -5.47 -3.92 -2.74
C ILE A 135 -6.27 -4.84 -1.82
N GLY A 136 -7.25 -5.55 -2.38
CA GLY A 136 -8.02 -6.55 -1.65
C GLY A 136 -7.10 -7.67 -1.13
N PRO A 137 -7.48 -8.35 -0.04
CA PRO A 137 -6.66 -9.38 0.61
C PRO A 137 -6.41 -10.63 -0.26
N ASP A 138 -7.17 -10.80 -1.34
CA ASP A 138 -7.05 -11.87 -2.31
C ASP A 138 -6.43 -11.41 -3.65
N ALA A 139 -5.93 -10.17 -3.71
CA ALA A 139 -5.47 -9.53 -4.95
C ALA A 139 -6.52 -9.47 -6.07
N GLN A 140 -7.80 -9.76 -5.82
CA GLN A 140 -8.81 -9.79 -6.88
C GLN A 140 -9.41 -8.41 -7.16
N TRP A 141 -9.22 -7.46 -6.25
CA TRP A 141 -9.86 -6.16 -6.27
C TRP A 141 -8.87 -5.04 -6.00
N LEU A 142 -8.96 -3.97 -6.79
CA LEU A 142 -8.44 -2.66 -6.40
C LEU A 142 -9.60 -1.83 -5.84
N ASN A 143 -9.47 -1.41 -4.59
CA ASN A 143 -10.42 -0.50 -3.97
C ASN A 143 -9.95 0.92 -4.24
N ILE A 144 -10.71 1.67 -5.03
CA ILE A 144 -10.40 3.06 -5.37
C ILE A 144 -11.30 3.96 -4.53
N ILE A 145 -10.70 4.74 -3.63
CA ILE A 145 -11.41 5.63 -2.73
C ILE A 145 -11.20 7.08 -3.19
N GLU A 146 -12.30 7.73 -3.61
CA GLU A 146 -12.33 9.12 -4.06
C GLU A 146 -13.30 9.97 -3.21
N TYR A 147 -13.08 11.28 -3.14
CA TYR A 147 -13.85 12.21 -2.29
C TYR A 147 -14.38 13.44 -3.02
#